data_AF-A0A960V759-F1
#
_entry.id   AF-A0A960V759-F1
#
_cell.length_a   1.000
_cell.length_b   1.000
_cell.length_c   1.000
_cell.angle_alpha   90.00
_cell.angle_beta   90.00
_cell.angle_gamma   90.00
#
_symmetry.space_group_name_H-M   'P 1'
#
loop_
_entity.id
_entity.type
_entity.pdbx_description
1 polymer ?
#
loop_
_entity_poly.entity_id
_entity_poly.type
_entity_poly.pdbx_seq_one_letter_code
_entity_poly.pdbx_strand_id
1 'polypeptide(L)'
;MKKILIGSIIFSLTIMNCGKVKDDPEITASITKAVANCEVDTRYASLKNCKENADKDLKDMIKNKGPAASLPSLAVALNNDDIKVAATAASVMYSNIKDYMTKVSEKPESVDGKVLDLFMKGLEKYKSEYFTMYAVRSVVHLAMIKGDKKIIGFLKSHSEKAVKSEGLTYLMQFGRMKVFDEVKELAGDKETVRIALKNPRNMYKLSADEEKTVCDWAMGFLDSEDMTASGNAAMTIATRCKGEYLDKLLDKVEKAAEAGELKGDYKSSLTNFSFSCQSFMGSQPTGTTEQCERKAKILEKAQ
;
A
#
# COMPACT_ATOMS: atom_id res chain seq x y z
N MET A 1 12.08 -21.72 75.84
CA MET A 1 11.09 -20.80 75.25
C MET A 1 11.69 -20.16 74.01
N LYS A 2 11.28 -20.61 72.81
CA LYS A 2 11.71 -20.05 71.51
C LYS A 2 10.84 -18.83 71.20
N LYS A 3 11.43 -17.65 70.99
CA LYS A 3 10.76 -16.49 70.38
C LYS A 3 10.98 -16.55 68.87
N ILE A 4 9.89 -16.75 68.12
CA ILE A 4 9.83 -16.56 66.67
C ILE A 4 9.28 -15.15 66.48
N LEU A 5 10.09 -14.22 65.96
CA LEU A 5 9.61 -12.94 65.46
C LEU A 5 9.38 -13.09 63.96
N ILE A 6 8.12 -13.00 63.57
CA ILE A 6 7.61 -13.05 62.20
C ILE A 6 7.95 -11.72 61.53
N GLY A 7 8.83 -11.75 60.53
CA GLY A 7 9.10 -10.62 59.65
C GLY A 7 7.96 -10.46 58.64
N SER A 8 7.18 -9.39 58.78
CA SER A 8 6.22 -8.97 57.75
C SER A 8 6.97 -8.35 56.58
N ILE A 9 7.28 -9.15 55.57
CA ILE A 9 7.68 -8.66 54.25
C ILE A 9 6.40 -8.12 53.58
N ILE A 10 6.24 -6.80 53.61
CA ILE A 10 5.26 -6.10 52.78
C ILE A 10 5.75 -6.19 51.34
N PHE A 11 5.28 -7.20 50.61
CA PHE A 11 5.46 -7.31 49.17
C PHE A 11 4.58 -6.24 48.52
N SER A 12 5.14 -5.04 48.34
CA SER A 12 4.50 -3.98 47.58
C SER A 12 4.46 -4.40 46.11
N LEU A 13 3.40 -5.11 45.71
CA LEU A 13 3.04 -5.36 44.32
C LEU A 13 2.71 -4.01 43.65
N THR A 14 3.75 -3.30 43.25
CA THR A 14 3.65 -2.40 42.10
C THR A 14 3.56 -3.32 40.90
N ILE A 15 2.33 -3.67 40.50
CA ILE A 15 2.06 -4.24 39.19
C ILE A 15 2.55 -3.18 38.20
N MET A 16 3.76 -3.38 37.67
CA MET A 16 4.19 -2.71 36.46
C MET A 16 3.09 -2.96 35.43
N ASN A 17 2.33 -1.92 35.09
CA ASN A 17 1.33 -1.99 34.04
C ASN A 17 2.09 -2.06 32.70
N CYS A 18 2.61 -3.25 32.42
CA CYS A 18 3.40 -3.54 31.24
C CYS A 18 2.54 -3.39 29.99
N GLY A 19 2.69 -2.24 29.31
CA GLY A 19 2.71 -2.19 27.85
C GLY A 19 1.38 -2.30 27.09
N LYS A 20 0.21 -2.16 27.72
CA LYS A 20 -1.05 -2.06 26.97
C LYS A 20 -1.09 -0.75 26.17
N VAL A 21 -1.38 -0.86 24.87
CA VAL A 21 -1.68 0.29 24.00
C VAL A 21 -2.93 0.97 24.57
N LYS A 22 -2.85 2.28 24.84
CA LYS A 22 -3.98 3.06 25.35
C LYS A 22 -4.87 3.48 24.19
N ASP A 23 -6.09 2.95 24.13
CA ASP A 23 -7.12 3.36 23.18
C ASP A 23 -7.93 4.57 23.67
N ASP A 24 -8.57 5.26 22.74
CA ASP A 24 -9.61 6.25 23.02
C ASP A 24 -10.96 5.52 23.22
N PRO A 25 -11.56 5.58 24.42
CA PRO A 25 -12.80 4.87 24.72
C PRO A 25 -14.00 5.35 23.90
N GLU A 26 -14.02 6.61 23.45
CA GLU A 26 -15.11 7.13 22.60
C GLU A 26 -15.08 6.46 21.23
N ILE A 27 -13.89 6.31 20.65
CA ILE A 27 -13.70 5.62 19.37
C ILE A 27 -14.09 4.15 19.51
N THR A 28 -13.64 3.48 20.57
CA THR A 28 -13.99 2.08 20.85
C THR A 28 -15.50 1.89 21.02
N ALA A 29 -16.17 2.79 21.74
CA ALA A 29 -17.62 2.80 21.87
C ALA A 29 -18.34 3.02 20.55
N SER A 30 -17.83 3.93 19.70
CA SER A 30 -18.41 4.21 18.38
C SER A 30 -18.28 3.03 17.42
N ILE A 31 -17.15 2.32 17.42
CA ILE A 31 -16.97 1.07 16.66
C ILE A 31 -17.99 0.03 17.14
N THR A 32 -18.15 -0.14 18.45
CA THR A 32 -19.12 -1.08 19.03
C THR A 32 -20.55 -0.71 18.64
N LYS A 33 -20.91 0.57 18.69
CA LYS A 33 -22.21 1.07 18.23
C LYS A 33 -22.44 0.76 16.76
N ALA A 34 -21.44 0.95 15.90
CA ALA A 34 -21.54 0.63 14.48
C ALA A 34 -21.76 -0.87 14.25
N VAL A 35 -21.03 -1.74 14.94
CA VAL A 35 -21.22 -3.20 14.86
C VAL A 35 -22.62 -3.62 15.30
N ALA A 36 -23.18 -2.98 16.34
CA ALA A 36 -24.52 -3.29 16.85
C ALA A 36 -25.65 -2.79 15.94
N ASN A 37 -25.43 -1.69 15.21
CA ASN A 37 -26.48 -0.99 14.46
C ASN A 37 -26.37 -1.11 12.94
N CYS A 38 -25.30 -1.71 12.43
CA CYS A 38 -25.08 -1.93 11.00
C CYS A 38 -25.02 -3.43 10.68
N GLU A 39 -25.35 -3.76 9.43
CA GLU A 39 -24.95 -5.03 8.83
C GLU A 39 -23.47 -4.94 8.44
N VAL A 40 -22.64 -5.73 9.12
CA VAL A 40 -21.20 -5.80 8.86
C VAL A 40 -20.91 -6.92 7.88
N ASP A 41 -20.47 -6.56 6.68
CA ASP A 41 -19.92 -7.48 5.69
C ASP A 41 -18.46 -7.78 6.06
N THR A 42 -18.24 -8.91 6.71
CA THR A 42 -16.93 -9.32 7.20
C THR A 42 -15.97 -9.74 6.10
N ARG A 43 -16.45 -9.98 4.87
CA ARG A 43 -15.56 -10.26 3.73
C ARG A 43 -15.03 -8.96 3.15
N TYR A 44 -15.91 -8.00 2.86
CA TYR A 44 -15.54 -6.77 2.16
C TYR A 44 -15.32 -5.55 3.05
N ALA A 45 -15.24 -5.75 4.38
CA ALA A 45 -15.09 -4.68 5.36
C ALA A 45 -16.07 -3.51 5.10
N SER A 46 -17.36 -3.82 4.93
CA SER A 46 -18.36 -2.78 4.62
C SER A 46 -19.48 -2.76 5.66
N LEU A 47 -19.90 -1.54 6.01
CA LEU A 47 -21.04 -1.28 6.89
C LEU A 47 -22.24 -0.93 6.00
N LYS A 48 -23.34 -1.67 6.13
CA LYS A 48 -24.57 -1.51 5.35
C LYS A 48 -25.77 -1.39 6.29
N ASN A 49 -26.88 -0.85 5.76
CA ASN A 49 -28.18 -0.82 6.46
C ASN A 49 -28.10 -0.29 7.90
N CYS A 50 -27.27 0.73 8.12
CA CYS A 50 -26.97 1.26 9.44
C CYS A 50 -28.16 2.04 10.02
N LYS A 51 -28.62 1.61 11.19
CA LYS A 51 -29.59 2.37 11.99
C LYS A 51 -28.90 3.53 12.69
N GLU A 52 -29.67 4.56 13.01
CA GLU A 52 -29.23 5.71 13.81
C GLU A 52 -27.98 6.42 13.27
N ASN A 53 -27.71 6.33 11.97
CA ASN A 53 -26.50 6.88 11.33
C ASN A 53 -25.18 6.40 11.95
N ALA A 54 -25.14 5.18 12.51
CA ALA A 54 -23.99 4.72 13.27
C ALA A 54 -22.66 4.69 12.48
N ASP A 55 -22.69 4.43 11.17
CA ASP A 55 -21.49 4.50 10.32
C ASP A 55 -21.00 5.93 10.13
N LYS A 56 -21.93 6.88 9.95
CA LYS A 56 -21.61 8.30 9.82
C LYS A 56 -21.03 8.84 11.13
N ASP A 57 -21.65 8.53 12.27
CA ASP A 57 -21.14 8.92 13.59
C ASP A 57 -19.69 8.44 13.79
N LEU A 58 -19.39 7.20 13.42
CA LEU A 58 -18.04 6.65 13.49
C LEU A 58 -17.06 7.40 12.56
N LYS A 59 -17.46 7.64 11.30
CA LYS A 59 -16.64 8.39 10.34
C LYS A 59 -16.34 9.81 10.82
N ASP A 60 -17.35 10.50 11.33
CA ASP A 60 -17.23 11.86 11.86
C ASP A 60 -16.35 11.88 13.11
N MET A 61 -16.47 10.88 13.99
CA MET A 61 -15.60 10.75 15.16
C MET A 61 -14.13 10.59 14.78
N ILE A 62 -13.81 9.69 13.84
CA ILE A 62 -12.44 9.47 13.34
C ILE A 62 -11.89 10.75 12.70
N LYS A 63 -12.71 11.44 11.91
CA LYS A 63 -12.34 12.71 11.28
C LYS A 63 -12.04 13.80 12.31
N ASN A 64 -12.88 13.94 13.33
CA ASN A 64 -12.77 14.97 14.37
C ASN A 64 -11.57 14.74 15.29
N LYS A 65 -11.32 13.49 15.70
CA LYS A 65 -10.15 13.12 16.51
C LYS A 65 -8.86 13.16 15.69
N GLY A 66 -8.97 12.86 14.40
CA GLY A 66 -7.88 12.84 13.45
C GLY A 66 -7.22 11.45 13.34
N PRO A 67 -6.50 11.20 12.23
CA PRO A 67 -5.97 9.87 11.91
C PRO A 67 -5.01 9.34 12.98
N ALA A 68 -4.01 10.12 13.38
CA ALA A 68 -2.97 9.67 14.31
C ALA A 68 -3.55 9.30 15.69
N ALA A 69 -4.45 10.13 16.23
CA ALA A 69 -5.10 9.85 17.51
C ALA A 69 -6.03 8.63 17.47
N SER A 70 -6.53 8.27 16.28
CA SER A 70 -7.43 7.13 16.10
C SER A 70 -6.69 5.79 15.97
N LEU A 71 -5.39 5.79 15.62
CA LEU A 71 -4.62 4.57 15.36
C LEU A 71 -4.61 3.59 16.54
N PRO A 72 -4.43 4.00 17.81
CA PRO A 72 -4.44 3.07 18.94
C PRO A 72 -5.75 2.29 19.06
N SER A 73 -6.92 2.97 19.00
CA SER A 73 -8.23 2.32 19.07
C SER A 73 -8.47 1.39 17.88
N LEU A 74 -8.07 1.81 16.68
CA LEU A 74 -8.19 0.98 15.47
C LEU A 74 -7.30 -0.27 15.55
N ALA A 75 -6.10 -0.18 16.12
CA ALA A 75 -5.23 -1.33 16.31
C ALA A 75 -5.81 -2.32 17.34
N VAL A 76 -6.37 -1.81 18.44
CA VAL A 76 -7.09 -2.64 19.43
C VAL A 76 -8.30 -3.32 18.80
N ALA A 77 -9.11 -2.58 18.04
CA ALA A 77 -10.28 -3.11 17.37
C ALA A 77 -9.95 -4.14 16.29
N LEU A 78 -8.89 -3.94 15.49
CA LEU A 78 -8.44 -4.90 14.48
C LEU A 78 -7.99 -6.23 15.10
N ASN A 79 -7.50 -6.20 16.35
CA ASN A 79 -7.06 -7.39 17.08
C ASN A 79 -8.17 -8.00 17.97
N ASN A 80 -9.38 -7.43 17.98
CA ASN A 80 -10.52 -7.93 18.75
C ASN A 80 -10.89 -9.37 18.37
N ASP A 81 -11.53 -10.15 19.24
CA ASP A 81 -11.95 -11.53 18.94
C ASP A 81 -13.23 -11.59 18.08
N ASP A 82 -14.08 -10.57 18.17
CA ASP A 82 -15.22 -10.42 17.27
C ASP A 82 -14.74 -9.94 15.89
N ILE A 83 -14.87 -10.82 14.90
CA ILE A 83 -14.51 -10.54 13.51
C ILE A 83 -15.26 -9.33 12.94
N LYS A 84 -16.48 -9.03 13.40
CA LYS A 84 -17.22 -7.83 12.96
C LYS A 84 -16.56 -6.56 13.45
N VAL A 85 -16.02 -6.55 14.67
CA VAL A 85 -15.24 -5.42 15.20
C VAL A 85 -13.96 -5.24 14.40
N ALA A 86 -13.24 -6.34 14.12
CA ALA A 86 -12.01 -6.30 13.32
C ALA A 86 -12.27 -5.82 11.88
N ALA A 87 -13.30 -6.35 11.21
CA ALA A 87 -13.71 -5.92 9.87
C ALA A 87 -14.16 -4.45 9.82
N THR A 88 -14.84 -3.98 10.87
CA THR A 88 -15.23 -2.56 11.01
C THR A 88 -13.99 -1.67 11.14
N ALA A 89 -12.98 -2.08 11.93
CA ALA A 89 -11.72 -1.35 12.02
C ALA A 89 -11.01 -1.28 10.67
N ALA A 90 -10.93 -2.39 9.93
CA ALA A 90 -10.37 -2.43 8.57
C ALA A 90 -11.14 -1.52 7.61
N SER A 91 -12.47 -1.47 7.73
CA SER A 91 -13.34 -0.57 6.94
C SER A 91 -12.97 0.90 7.16
N VAL A 92 -12.81 1.31 8.42
CA VAL A 92 -12.42 2.68 8.79
C VAL A 92 -11.00 2.97 8.31
N MET A 93 -10.07 2.03 8.45
CA MET A 93 -8.70 2.19 7.96
C MET A 93 -8.68 2.46 6.46
N TYR A 94 -9.52 1.76 5.69
CA TYR A 94 -9.64 1.96 4.26
C TYR A 94 -10.37 3.26 3.91
N SER A 95 -11.56 3.49 4.45
CA SER A 95 -12.42 4.60 4.00
C SER A 95 -12.05 5.96 4.60
N ASN A 96 -11.47 5.99 5.81
CA ASN A 96 -11.24 7.23 6.56
C ASN A 96 -9.77 7.53 6.83
N ILE A 97 -8.89 6.54 6.85
CA ILE A 97 -7.49 6.75 7.23
C ILE A 97 -6.59 6.79 6.00
N LYS A 98 -6.78 5.91 5.01
CA LYS A 98 -5.85 5.70 3.88
C LYS A 98 -5.45 6.97 3.12
N ASP A 99 -6.36 7.94 3.02
CA ASP A 99 -6.16 9.19 2.25
C ASP A 99 -5.54 10.30 3.11
N TYR A 100 -5.50 10.15 4.43
CA TYR A 100 -4.89 11.12 5.35
C TYR A 100 -3.52 10.70 5.86
N MET A 101 -3.00 9.56 5.39
CA MET A 101 -1.72 9.05 5.86
C MET A 101 -0.52 9.94 5.50
N THR A 102 -0.65 10.82 4.50
CA THR A 102 0.34 11.88 4.25
C THR A 102 0.53 12.77 5.48
N LYS A 103 -0.56 13.14 6.18
CA LYS A 103 -0.48 13.94 7.42
C LYS A 103 0.20 13.18 8.56
N VAL A 104 0.01 11.86 8.61
CA VAL A 104 0.71 11.00 9.59
C VAL A 104 2.21 10.95 9.26
N SER A 105 2.58 10.97 7.98
CA SER A 105 3.98 10.96 7.52
C SER A 105 4.74 12.24 7.87
N GLU A 106 4.05 13.37 7.96
CA GLU A 106 4.63 14.65 8.38
C GLU A 106 5.04 14.65 9.85
N LYS A 107 4.54 13.71 10.65
CA LYS A 107 4.85 13.53 12.08
C LYS A 107 5.18 12.07 12.40
N PRO A 108 6.30 11.51 11.91
CA PRO A 108 6.66 10.10 12.11
C PRO A 108 6.68 9.65 13.56
N GLU A 109 6.99 10.55 14.49
CA GLU A 109 6.99 10.34 15.94
C GLU A 109 5.60 10.07 16.52
N SER A 110 4.54 10.49 15.83
CA SER A 110 3.15 10.22 16.22
C SER A 110 2.73 8.76 16.06
N VAL A 111 3.55 7.96 15.36
CA VAL A 111 3.33 6.52 15.18
C VAL A 111 4.09 5.75 16.26
N ASP A 112 3.36 5.26 17.26
CA ASP A 112 3.91 4.37 18.30
C ASP A 112 4.20 2.98 17.72
N GLY A 113 5.41 2.46 17.99
CA GLY A 113 5.82 1.12 17.55
C GLY A 113 4.93 0.01 18.13
N LYS A 114 4.41 0.17 19.35
CA LYS A 114 3.48 -0.80 19.95
C LYS A 114 2.12 -0.84 19.25
N VAL A 115 1.67 0.31 18.73
CA VAL A 115 0.45 0.40 17.92
C VAL A 115 0.67 -0.32 16.59
N LEU A 116 1.83 -0.14 15.95
CA LEU A 116 2.19 -0.87 14.74
C LEU A 116 2.28 -2.38 14.99
N ASP A 117 2.94 -2.82 16.07
CA ASP A 117 3.00 -4.24 16.43
C ASP A 117 1.60 -4.84 16.63
N LEU A 118 0.67 -4.07 17.21
CA LEU A 118 -0.71 -4.51 17.40
C LEU A 118 -1.49 -4.61 16.07
N PHE A 119 -1.27 -3.69 15.13
CA PHE A 119 -1.80 -3.83 13.77
C PHE A 119 -1.25 -5.07 13.08
N MET A 120 0.07 -5.30 13.15
CA MET A 120 0.71 -6.49 12.57
C MET A 120 0.13 -7.78 13.17
N LYS A 121 -0.09 -7.81 14.49
CA LYS A 121 -0.74 -8.93 15.16
C LYS A 121 -2.17 -9.16 14.67
N GLY A 122 -2.96 -8.10 14.52
CA GLY A 122 -4.32 -8.18 13.98
C GLY A 122 -4.36 -8.72 12.55
N LEU A 123 -3.44 -8.26 11.69
CA LEU A 123 -3.30 -8.79 10.33
C LEU A 123 -2.93 -10.28 10.32
N GLU A 124 -1.97 -10.71 11.14
CA GLU A 124 -1.58 -12.13 11.20
C GLU A 124 -2.71 -13.00 11.78
N LYS A 125 -3.44 -12.50 12.80
CA LYS A 125 -4.59 -13.19 13.38
C LYS A 125 -5.67 -13.50 12.34
N TYR A 126 -5.91 -12.55 11.43
CA TYR A 126 -6.95 -12.65 10.40
C TYR A 126 -6.37 -12.89 9.00
N LYS A 127 -5.19 -13.51 8.89
CA LYS A 127 -4.48 -13.72 7.62
C LYS A 127 -5.26 -14.50 6.55
N SER A 128 -6.24 -15.31 6.94
CA SER A 128 -7.13 -16.00 5.99
C SER A 128 -8.27 -15.13 5.47
N GLU A 129 -8.53 -13.99 6.13
CA GLU A 129 -9.72 -13.20 5.89
C GLU A 129 -9.46 -12.12 4.85
N TYR A 130 -10.30 -12.09 3.81
CA TYR A 130 -10.19 -11.12 2.71
C TYR A 130 -10.21 -9.66 3.20
N PHE A 131 -10.89 -9.39 4.32
CA PHE A 131 -11.02 -8.03 4.83
C PHE A 131 -9.68 -7.40 5.24
N THR A 132 -8.65 -8.21 5.52
CA THR A 132 -7.31 -7.70 5.86
C THR A 132 -6.71 -6.83 4.76
N MET A 133 -7.13 -7.01 3.51
CA MET A 133 -6.76 -6.14 2.39
C MET A 133 -7.12 -4.67 2.66
N TYR A 134 -8.24 -4.40 3.32
CA TYR A 134 -8.70 -3.04 3.60
C TYR A 134 -7.85 -2.35 4.68
N ALA A 135 -7.20 -3.11 5.55
CA ALA A 135 -6.26 -2.58 6.55
C ALA A 135 -4.82 -2.50 6.02
N VAL A 136 -4.41 -3.41 5.12
CA VAL A 136 -2.99 -3.64 4.77
C VAL A 136 -2.31 -2.40 4.22
N ARG A 137 -2.99 -1.60 3.40
CA ARG A 137 -2.44 -0.34 2.84
C ARG A 137 -1.97 0.60 3.94
N SER A 138 -2.83 0.84 4.93
CA SER A 138 -2.52 1.77 6.03
C SER A 138 -1.41 1.19 6.92
N VAL A 139 -1.41 -0.12 7.18
CA VAL A 139 -0.35 -0.76 7.98
C VAL A 139 1.01 -0.73 7.27
N VAL A 140 1.05 -0.97 5.95
CA VAL A 140 2.26 -0.83 5.13
C VAL A 140 2.81 0.58 5.27
N HIS A 141 1.97 1.61 5.17
CA HIS A 141 2.42 2.97 5.33
C HIS A 141 3.01 3.22 6.73
N LEU A 142 2.31 2.83 7.80
CA LEU A 142 2.83 2.96 9.17
C LEU A 142 4.17 2.24 9.34
N ALA A 143 4.30 1.03 8.81
CA ALA A 143 5.54 0.27 8.82
C ALA A 143 6.68 1.01 8.12
N MET A 144 6.41 1.62 6.95
CA MET A 144 7.41 2.40 6.22
C MET A 144 7.82 3.68 6.95
N ILE A 145 6.90 4.35 7.65
CA ILE A 145 7.21 5.49 8.52
C ILE A 145 8.17 5.09 9.64
N LYS A 146 7.97 3.89 10.22
CA LYS A 146 8.83 3.36 11.30
C LYS A 146 10.08 2.63 10.80
N GLY A 147 10.23 2.42 9.50
CA GLY A 147 11.28 1.57 8.95
C GLY A 147 11.15 0.09 9.34
N ASP A 148 9.95 -0.36 9.73
CA ASP A 148 9.70 -1.75 10.12
C ASP A 148 9.51 -2.61 8.85
N LYS A 149 10.40 -3.57 8.65
CA LYS A 149 10.38 -4.48 7.50
C LYS A 149 9.56 -5.76 7.74
N LYS A 150 9.02 -6.00 8.95
CA LYS A 150 8.20 -7.21 9.25
C LYS A 150 7.01 -7.35 8.30
N ILE A 151 6.42 -6.23 7.87
CA ILE A 151 5.29 -6.23 6.92
C ILE A 151 5.64 -6.91 5.59
N ILE A 152 6.90 -6.85 5.15
CA ILE A 152 7.36 -7.52 3.92
C ILE A 152 7.24 -9.05 4.09
N GLY A 153 7.64 -9.58 5.24
CA GLY A 153 7.51 -11.01 5.55
C GLY A 153 6.05 -11.47 5.64
N PHE A 154 5.17 -10.64 6.22
CA PHE A 154 3.72 -10.88 6.23
C PHE A 154 3.17 -10.99 4.80
N LEU A 155 3.49 -10.02 3.93
CA LEU A 155 3.02 -10.00 2.54
C LEU A 155 3.56 -11.20 1.74
N LYS A 156 4.84 -11.55 1.92
CA LYS A 156 5.46 -12.74 1.28
C LYS A 156 4.68 -14.02 1.62
N SER A 157 4.39 -14.23 2.90
CA SER A 157 3.77 -15.44 3.43
C SER A 157 2.25 -15.49 3.34
N HIS A 158 1.59 -14.42 2.90
CA HIS A 158 0.13 -14.39 2.79
C HIS A 158 -0.36 -15.43 1.76
N SER A 159 -1.56 -15.98 1.91
CA SER A 159 -2.14 -16.87 0.89
C SER A 159 -3.01 -16.07 -0.11
N GLU A 160 -3.76 -15.09 0.39
CA GLU A 160 -4.64 -14.25 -0.43
C GLU A 160 -3.86 -13.32 -1.37
N LYS A 161 -4.03 -13.52 -2.68
CA LYS A 161 -3.33 -12.77 -3.74
C LYS A 161 -3.67 -11.29 -3.70
N ALA A 162 -4.91 -10.96 -3.41
CA ALA A 162 -5.35 -9.58 -3.43
C ALA A 162 -4.74 -8.76 -2.26
N VAL A 163 -4.53 -9.37 -1.10
CA VAL A 163 -3.79 -8.75 0.03
C VAL A 163 -2.33 -8.53 -0.34
N LYS A 164 -1.67 -9.52 -0.98
CA LYS A 164 -0.29 -9.35 -1.49
C LYS A 164 -0.21 -8.19 -2.46
N SER A 165 -1.07 -8.20 -3.47
CA SER A 165 -1.10 -7.18 -4.52
C SER A 165 -1.28 -5.79 -3.94
N GLU A 166 -2.27 -5.60 -3.07
CA GLU A 166 -2.52 -4.33 -2.38
C GLU A 166 -1.29 -3.92 -1.56
N GLY A 167 -0.81 -4.75 -0.64
CA GLY A 167 0.30 -4.38 0.24
C GLY A 167 1.61 -4.10 -0.51
N LEU A 168 1.96 -4.93 -1.50
CA LEU A 168 3.14 -4.72 -2.35
C LEU A 168 3.04 -3.43 -3.16
N THR A 169 1.83 -3.08 -3.65
CA THR A 169 1.59 -1.85 -4.40
C THR A 169 1.97 -0.60 -3.61
N TYR A 170 1.66 -0.59 -2.31
CA TYR A 170 1.93 0.55 -1.44
C TYR A 170 3.32 0.52 -0.80
N LEU A 171 4.02 -0.62 -0.82
CA LEU A 171 5.41 -0.68 -0.31
C LEU A 171 6.32 0.28 -1.04
N MET A 172 6.30 0.31 -2.38
CA MET A 172 7.13 1.28 -3.13
C MET A 172 6.60 2.72 -3.03
N GLN A 173 5.29 2.91 -2.88
CA GLN A 173 4.72 4.24 -2.72
C GLN A 173 5.27 4.94 -1.46
N PHE A 174 5.33 4.21 -0.33
CA PHE A 174 5.73 4.78 0.96
C PHE A 174 7.18 4.50 1.33
N GLY A 175 7.70 3.31 1.02
CA GLY A 175 9.08 2.90 1.27
C GLY A 175 10.07 3.40 0.23
N ARG A 176 9.60 3.70 -1.00
CA ARG A 176 10.45 4.17 -2.12
C ARG A 176 11.66 3.25 -2.32
N MET A 177 12.85 3.83 -2.53
CA MET A 177 14.08 3.06 -2.73
C MET A 177 14.52 2.24 -1.52
N LYS A 178 14.05 2.55 -0.31
CA LYS A 178 14.46 1.84 0.91
C LYS A 178 14.00 0.38 0.95
N VAL A 179 13.02 0.04 0.11
CA VAL A 179 12.46 -1.31 -0.03
C VAL A 179 12.59 -1.85 -1.46
N PHE A 180 13.32 -1.15 -2.32
CA PHE A 180 13.37 -1.49 -3.74
C PHE A 180 14.07 -2.82 -3.98
N ASP A 181 15.18 -3.09 -3.30
CA ASP A 181 15.89 -4.36 -3.43
C ASP A 181 15.02 -5.53 -2.97
N GLU A 182 14.28 -5.38 -1.87
CA GLU A 182 13.34 -6.40 -1.42
C GLU A 182 12.19 -6.60 -2.41
N VAL A 183 11.71 -5.53 -3.05
CA VAL A 183 10.71 -5.59 -4.12
C VAL A 183 11.27 -6.24 -5.39
N LYS A 184 12.56 -6.08 -5.68
CA LYS A 184 13.25 -6.79 -6.78
C LYS A 184 13.41 -8.28 -6.48
N GLU A 185 13.82 -8.66 -5.27
CA GLU A 185 13.90 -10.07 -4.86
C GLU A 185 12.53 -10.75 -4.95
N LEU A 186 11.48 -10.01 -4.58
CA LEU A 186 10.10 -10.43 -4.72
C LEU A 186 9.72 -10.70 -6.18
N ALA A 187 10.30 -9.96 -7.13
CA ALA A 187 10.14 -10.17 -8.56
C ALA A 187 10.86 -11.43 -9.10
N GLY A 188 11.21 -12.41 -8.26
CA GLY A 188 11.63 -13.75 -8.71
C GLY A 188 10.48 -14.65 -9.17
N ASP A 189 9.23 -14.29 -8.86
CA ASP A 189 8.00 -14.99 -9.24
C ASP A 189 7.20 -14.17 -10.28
N LYS A 190 6.66 -14.83 -11.32
CA LYS A 190 5.96 -14.18 -12.45
C LYS A 190 4.81 -13.28 -12.01
N GLU A 191 4.04 -13.68 -10.98
CA GLU A 191 2.93 -12.88 -10.49
C GLU A 191 3.43 -11.63 -9.74
N THR A 192 4.50 -11.80 -8.99
CA THR A 192 5.09 -10.73 -8.17
C THR A 192 5.91 -9.73 -9.01
N VAL A 193 6.58 -10.16 -10.09
CA VAL A 193 7.20 -9.27 -11.12
C VAL A 193 6.19 -8.27 -11.65
N ARG A 194 4.98 -8.75 -11.99
CA ARG A 194 3.92 -7.92 -12.55
C ARG A 194 3.53 -6.79 -11.59
N ILE A 195 3.40 -7.11 -10.31
CA ILE A 195 3.06 -6.13 -9.28
C ILE A 195 4.26 -5.19 -9.09
N ALA A 196 5.46 -5.73 -8.90
CA ALA A 196 6.68 -4.97 -8.67
C ALA A 196 6.95 -3.92 -9.76
N LEU A 197 6.85 -4.30 -11.05
CA LEU A 197 7.08 -3.36 -12.16
C LEU A 197 6.02 -2.25 -12.20
N LYS A 198 4.79 -2.50 -11.78
CA LYS A 198 3.75 -1.46 -11.74
C LYS A 198 3.98 -0.44 -10.64
N ASN A 199 4.71 -0.80 -9.58
CA ASN A 199 4.77 -0.07 -8.32
C ASN A 199 5.55 1.25 -8.36
N PRO A 200 6.67 1.39 -9.11
CA PRO A 200 7.32 2.69 -9.28
C PRO A 200 6.40 3.77 -9.86
N ARG A 201 5.32 3.39 -10.54
CA ARG A 201 4.29 4.33 -11.01
C ARG A 201 3.53 5.00 -9.86
N ASN A 202 3.60 4.48 -8.64
CA ASN A 202 3.01 5.09 -7.45
C ASN A 202 4.00 5.97 -6.65
N MET A 203 5.29 5.98 -7.02
CA MET A 203 6.25 6.89 -6.41
C MET A 203 5.99 8.32 -6.93
N TYR A 204 5.61 9.23 -6.03
CA TYR A 204 5.40 10.63 -6.39
C TYR A 204 6.73 11.37 -6.42
N LYS A 205 6.99 12.17 -7.47
CA LYS A 205 8.22 12.98 -7.66
C LYS A 205 9.50 12.17 -7.40
N LEU A 206 9.89 11.32 -8.35
CA LEU A 206 11.19 10.65 -8.30
C LEU A 206 12.31 11.70 -8.42
N SER A 207 13.37 11.56 -7.64
CA SER A 207 14.64 12.23 -7.93
C SER A 207 15.28 11.63 -9.19
N ALA A 208 16.28 12.31 -9.77
CA ALA A 208 16.97 11.83 -10.97
C ALA A 208 17.62 10.45 -10.75
N ASP A 209 18.20 10.20 -9.58
CA ASP A 209 18.83 8.92 -9.24
C ASP A 209 17.80 7.79 -9.07
N GLU A 210 16.65 8.10 -8.45
CA GLU A 210 15.52 7.17 -8.35
C GLU A 210 14.94 6.84 -9.73
N GLU A 211 14.75 7.86 -10.56
CA GLU A 211 14.28 7.71 -11.94
C GLU A 211 15.22 6.80 -12.71
N LYS A 212 16.53 7.10 -12.72
CA LYS A 212 17.53 6.27 -13.41
C LYS A 212 17.49 4.82 -12.94
N THR A 213 17.47 4.59 -11.62
CA THR A 213 17.48 3.23 -11.05
C THR A 213 16.24 2.43 -11.45
N VAL A 214 15.07 3.07 -11.40
CA VAL A 214 13.80 2.44 -11.82
C VAL A 214 13.81 2.15 -13.32
N CYS A 215 14.31 3.08 -14.12
CA CYS A 215 14.36 2.96 -15.58
C CYS A 215 15.32 1.86 -16.03
N ASP A 216 16.52 1.80 -15.48
CA ASP A 216 17.50 0.73 -15.74
C ASP A 216 16.93 -0.64 -15.39
N TRP A 217 16.22 -0.73 -14.26
CA TRP A 217 15.57 -1.97 -13.86
C TRP A 217 14.44 -2.36 -14.81
N ALA A 218 13.54 -1.44 -15.16
CA ALA A 218 12.44 -1.70 -16.10
C ALA A 218 12.95 -2.12 -17.49
N MET A 219 14.04 -1.51 -17.96
CA MET A 219 14.69 -1.89 -19.23
C MET A 219 15.08 -3.36 -19.27
N GLY A 220 15.54 -3.94 -18.16
CA GLY A 220 15.88 -5.36 -18.07
C GLY A 220 14.70 -6.32 -18.33
N PHE A 221 13.46 -5.82 -18.31
CA PHE A 221 12.25 -6.61 -18.56
C PHE A 221 11.55 -6.23 -19.86
N LEU A 222 11.98 -5.17 -20.57
CA LEU A 222 11.30 -4.70 -21.78
C LEU A 222 11.25 -5.79 -22.88
N ASP A 223 12.29 -6.61 -22.97
CA ASP A 223 12.38 -7.72 -23.92
C ASP A 223 12.06 -9.09 -23.30
N SER A 224 11.39 -9.12 -22.15
CA SER A 224 10.95 -10.38 -21.54
C SER A 224 9.98 -11.14 -22.45
N GLU A 225 10.15 -12.46 -22.54
CA GLU A 225 9.19 -13.36 -23.19
C GLU A 225 7.82 -13.38 -22.47
N ASP A 226 7.78 -13.05 -21.18
CA ASP A 226 6.52 -12.81 -20.49
C ASP A 226 5.96 -11.46 -20.93
N MET A 227 5.00 -11.50 -21.86
CA MET A 227 4.34 -10.31 -22.41
C MET A 227 3.77 -9.38 -21.35
N THR A 228 3.39 -9.88 -20.17
CA THR A 228 2.90 -8.99 -19.11
C THR A 228 4.03 -8.35 -18.32
N ALA A 229 5.15 -9.04 -18.12
CA ALA A 229 6.34 -8.40 -17.56
C ALA A 229 6.85 -7.31 -18.52
N SER A 230 6.97 -7.63 -19.81
CA SER A 230 7.33 -6.66 -20.86
C SER A 230 6.34 -5.50 -20.93
N GLY A 231 5.04 -5.77 -20.93
CA GLY A 231 4.01 -4.72 -20.93
C GLY A 231 4.08 -3.79 -19.70
N ASN A 232 4.31 -4.33 -18.50
CA ASN A 232 4.46 -3.50 -17.31
C ASN A 232 5.77 -2.70 -17.29
N ALA A 233 6.85 -3.27 -17.81
CA ALA A 233 8.10 -2.55 -18.03
C ALA A 233 7.89 -1.38 -19.00
N ALA A 234 7.23 -1.63 -20.13
CA ALA A 234 6.87 -0.61 -21.13
C ALA A 234 6.04 0.52 -20.52
N MET A 235 4.99 0.20 -19.76
CA MET A 235 4.19 1.22 -19.07
C MET A 235 5.02 2.03 -18.07
N THR A 236 5.95 1.39 -17.35
CA THR A 236 6.81 2.08 -16.38
C THR A 236 7.75 3.04 -17.08
N ILE A 237 8.37 2.59 -18.18
CA ILE A 237 9.22 3.43 -19.04
C ILE A 237 8.43 4.61 -19.59
N ALA A 238 7.25 4.37 -20.15
CA ALA A 238 6.40 5.39 -20.75
C ALA A 238 5.91 6.47 -19.76
N THR A 239 5.80 6.13 -18.47
CA THR A 239 5.30 7.04 -17.42
C THR A 239 6.41 7.70 -16.62
N ARG A 240 7.55 7.04 -16.44
CA ARG A 240 8.59 7.48 -15.49
C ARG A 240 9.92 7.82 -16.13
N CYS A 241 10.20 7.36 -17.34
CA CYS A 241 11.51 7.50 -17.97
C CYS A 241 11.47 8.52 -19.11
N LYS A 242 12.65 9.01 -19.49
CA LYS A 242 12.86 10.02 -20.54
C LYS A 242 14.08 9.68 -21.39
N GLY A 243 14.28 10.42 -22.48
CA GLY A 243 15.47 10.29 -23.32
C GLY A 243 15.59 8.88 -23.91
N GLU A 244 16.78 8.28 -23.79
CA GLU A 244 17.10 6.99 -24.42
C GLU A 244 16.16 5.84 -24.03
N TYR A 245 15.59 5.86 -22.83
CA TYR A 245 14.64 4.84 -22.40
C TYR A 245 13.35 4.87 -23.25
N LEU A 246 12.88 6.07 -23.62
CA LEU A 246 11.73 6.22 -24.50
C LEU A 246 12.06 5.77 -25.92
N ASP A 247 13.28 6.04 -26.42
CA ASP A 247 13.71 5.57 -27.72
C ASP A 247 13.70 4.04 -27.79
N LYS A 248 14.19 3.36 -26.76
CA LYS A 248 14.15 1.89 -26.67
C LYS A 248 12.74 1.33 -26.61
N LEU A 249 11.85 1.99 -25.88
CA LEU A 249 10.43 1.61 -25.88
C LEU A 249 9.82 1.76 -27.28
N LEU A 250 10.07 2.88 -27.96
CA LEU A 250 9.56 3.10 -29.32
C LEU A 250 10.11 2.06 -30.30
N ASP A 251 11.41 1.73 -30.22
CA ASP A 251 12.04 0.67 -31.04
C ASP A 251 11.33 -0.68 -30.83
N LYS A 252 11.03 -1.02 -29.56
CA LYS A 252 10.33 -2.27 -29.21
C LYS A 252 8.93 -2.29 -29.81
N VAL A 253 8.20 -1.19 -29.72
CA VAL A 253 6.81 -1.11 -30.21
C VAL A 253 6.77 -1.18 -31.73
N GLU A 254 7.70 -0.51 -32.42
CA GLU A 254 7.84 -0.59 -33.88
C GLU A 254 8.14 -2.01 -34.34
N LYS A 255 9.11 -2.70 -33.72
CA LYS A 255 9.40 -4.11 -34.01
C LYS A 255 8.20 -5.02 -33.76
N ALA A 256 7.50 -4.83 -32.65
CA ALA A 256 6.30 -5.60 -32.34
C ALA A 256 5.16 -5.34 -33.34
N ALA A 257 5.05 -4.11 -33.87
CA ALA A 257 4.10 -3.76 -34.92
C ALA A 257 4.43 -4.49 -36.23
N GLU A 258 5.70 -4.44 -36.65
CA GLU A 258 6.19 -5.13 -37.86
C GLU A 258 6.04 -6.65 -37.78
N ALA A 259 6.24 -7.22 -36.59
CA ALA A 259 6.04 -8.65 -36.32
C ALA A 259 4.55 -9.05 -36.16
N GLY A 260 3.62 -8.09 -36.16
CA GLY A 260 2.19 -8.38 -35.95
C GLY A 260 1.85 -8.87 -34.54
N GLU A 261 2.66 -8.50 -33.55
CA GLU A 261 2.56 -8.93 -32.15
C GLU A 261 1.73 -7.95 -31.29
N LEU A 262 1.41 -6.77 -31.81
CA LEU A 262 0.54 -5.79 -31.13
C LEU A 262 -0.92 -6.25 -31.08
N LYS A 263 -1.25 -7.13 -30.13
CA LYS A 263 -2.59 -7.68 -29.91
C LYS A 263 -3.05 -7.53 -28.45
N GLY A 264 -4.36 -7.43 -28.25
CA GLY A 264 -5.01 -7.45 -26.93
C GLY A 264 -4.41 -6.48 -25.89
N ASP A 265 -4.28 -6.94 -24.65
CA ASP A 265 -3.76 -6.15 -23.53
C ASP A 265 -2.28 -5.75 -23.70
N TYR A 266 -1.51 -6.54 -24.47
CA TYR A 266 -0.10 -6.27 -24.72
C TYR A 266 0.07 -5.04 -25.61
N LYS A 267 -0.76 -4.90 -26.65
CA LYS A 267 -0.88 -3.67 -27.45
C LYS A 267 -1.14 -2.46 -26.56
N SER A 268 -2.18 -2.52 -25.73
CA SER A 268 -2.55 -1.43 -24.82
C SER A 268 -1.41 -1.05 -23.87
N SER A 269 -0.63 -2.03 -23.39
CA SER A 269 0.50 -1.77 -22.49
C SER A 269 1.68 -1.10 -23.20
N LEU A 270 1.96 -1.53 -24.44
CA LEU A 270 3.06 -1.02 -25.26
C LEU A 270 2.78 0.36 -25.87
N THR A 271 1.53 0.66 -26.21
CA THR A 271 1.16 1.92 -26.88
C THR A 271 0.57 2.97 -25.95
N ASN A 272 0.46 2.70 -24.64
CA ASN A 272 0.05 3.69 -23.64
C ASN A 272 1.17 4.69 -23.33
N PHE A 273 1.53 5.47 -24.35
CA PHE A 273 2.56 6.48 -24.28
C PHE A 273 2.08 7.70 -23.48
N SER A 274 2.33 7.67 -22.17
CA SER A 274 1.97 8.77 -21.27
C SER A 274 2.93 9.96 -21.29
N PHE A 275 4.05 9.88 -22.03
CA PHE A 275 4.92 11.04 -22.24
C PHE A 275 4.23 12.11 -23.10
N SER A 276 4.44 13.38 -22.76
CA SER A 276 3.85 14.53 -23.45
C SER A 276 4.71 14.98 -24.63
N CYS A 277 4.02 15.31 -25.72
CA CYS A 277 4.58 15.91 -26.94
C CYS A 277 4.32 17.41 -27.06
N GLN A 278 3.62 17.98 -26.08
CA GLN A 278 3.26 19.39 -26.06
C GLN A 278 3.52 19.96 -24.66
N SER A 279 3.80 21.25 -24.62
CA SER A 279 3.89 21.96 -23.34
C SER A 279 2.49 22.03 -22.72
N PHE A 280 2.39 21.79 -21.41
CA PHE A 280 1.11 21.84 -20.71
C PHE A 280 1.26 22.53 -19.36
N MET A 281 0.44 23.55 -19.11
CA MET A 281 0.46 24.35 -17.88
C MET A 281 1.89 24.78 -17.46
N GLY A 282 2.69 25.25 -18.40
CA GLY A 282 4.08 25.69 -18.17
C GLY A 282 5.13 24.57 -18.04
N SER A 283 4.72 23.30 -18.07
CA SER A 283 5.64 22.17 -18.14
C SER A 283 6.10 21.94 -19.57
N GLN A 284 7.40 21.69 -19.76
CA GLN A 284 7.97 21.33 -21.07
C GLN A 284 7.50 19.93 -21.52
N PRO A 285 7.49 19.63 -22.83
CA PRO A 285 7.28 18.28 -23.33
C PRO A 285 8.29 17.32 -22.70
N THR A 286 7.87 16.08 -22.45
CA THR A 286 8.76 15.06 -21.88
C THR A 286 9.36 14.15 -22.95
N GLY A 287 8.78 14.12 -24.15
CA GLY A 287 9.39 13.50 -25.34
C GLY A 287 10.06 14.53 -26.23
N THR A 288 11.07 14.09 -26.99
CA THR A 288 11.67 14.90 -28.07
C THR A 288 10.73 14.99 -29.29
N THR A 289 10.99 15.93 -30.20
CA THR A 289 10.24 16.04 -31.47
C THR A 289 10.22 14.70 -32.22
N GLU A 290 11.38 14.05 -32.34
CA GLU A 290 11.52 12.77 -33.03
C GLU A 290 10.73 11.65 -32.33
N GLN A 291 10.81 11.55 -31.00
CA GLN A 291 10.03 10.58 -30.22
C GLN A 291 8.52 10.78 -30.41
N CYS A 292 8.09 12.03 -30.54
CA CYS A 292 6.70 12.39 -30.74
C CYS A 292 6.20 12.06 -32.15
N GLU A 293 7.01 12.28 -33.17
CA GLU A 293 6.71 11.85 -34.54
C GLU A 293 6.62 10.32 -34.64
N ARG A 294 7.54 9.60 -34.00
CA ARG A 294 7.51 8.13 -33.93
C ARG A 294 6.25 7.63 -33.22
N LYS A 295 5.92 8.20 -32.06
CA LYS A 295 4.68 7.92 -31.33
C LYS A 295 3.44 8.10 -32.22
N ALA A 296 3.34 9.21 -32.96
CA ALA A 296 2.21 9.47 -33.84
C ALA A 296 2.07 8.38 -34.92
N LYS A 297 3.17 8.05 -35.61
CA LYS A 297 3.20 6.99 -36.64
C LYS A 297 2.82 5.62 -36.09
N ILE A 298 3.29 5.28 -34.88
CA ILE A 298 2.94 4.02 -34.22
C ILE A 298 1.44 3.98 -33.92
N LEU A 299 0.88 5.05 -33.35
CA LEU A 299 -0.53 5.11 -32.98
C LEU A 299 -1.45 5.06 -34.20
N GLU A 300 -1.09 5.71 -35.31
CA GLU A 300 -1.81 5.61 -36.59
C GLU A 300 -1.86 4.18 -37.12
N LYS A 301 -0.72 3.46 -37.10
CA LYS A 301 -0.65 2.06 -37.53
C LYS A 301 -1.34 1.09 -36.57
N ALA A 302 -1.47 1.48 -35.31
CA ALA A 302 -2.05 0.67 -34.25
C ALA A 302 -3.56 0.93 -34.06
N GLN A 303 -4.21 1.78 -34.84
CA GLN A 303 -5.68 1.90 -34.86
C GLN A 303 -6.29 0.85 -35.78
#